data_AF-A0A182SUE8-F1
#
_entry.id   AF-A0A182SUE8-F1
#
_cell.length_a   1.000
_cell.length_b   1.000
_cell.length_c   1.000
_cell.angle_alpha   90.00
_cell.angle_beta   90.00
_cell.angle_gamma   90.00
#
_symmetry.space_group_name_H-M   'P 1'
#
loop_
_entity.id
_entity.type
_entity.pdbx_description
1 polymer ?
#
loop_
_entity_poly.entity_id
_entity_poly.type
_entity_poly.pdbx_seq_one_letter_code
_entity_poly.pdbx_strand_id
1 'polypeptide(L)'
;MLSYLYTYLTNLPRWHLVAIVLVGYLIYYLMEVVKRPILAVSNGPFKKYLRKHIPTLENKFWPTFWCVESRAQTVFASIIRSNIMPLVEYRREVLTLKDGGEVALDWLETGCDPES
;
A
#
# COMPACT_ATOMS: atom_id res chain seq x y z
N MET A 1 21.27 27.50 22.57
CA MET A 1 21.63 26.27 21.83
C MET A 1 20.46 25.80 20.96
N LEU A 2 19.28 25.54 21.54
CA LEU A 2 18.05 25.20 20.79
C LEU A 2 17.59 26.29 19.81
N SER A 3 17.71 27.57 20.19
CA SER A 3 17.39 28.71 19.32
C SER A 3 18.29 28.80 18.08
N TYR A 4 19.60 28.58 18.24
CA TYR A 4 20.56 28.57 17.14
C TYR A 4 20.34 27.38 16.20
N LEU A 5 20.04 26.21 16.76
CA LEU A 5 19.69 25.02 15.98
C LEU A 5 18.41 25.27 15.16
N TYR A 6 17.39 25.87 15.77
CA TYR A 6 16.14 26.22 15.10
C TYR A 6 16.37 27.21 13.95
N THR A 7 17.08 28.31 14.17
CA THR A 7 17.39 29.29 13.12
C THR A 7 18.21 28.67 11.99
N TYR A 8 19.13 27.74 12.30
CA TYR A 8 19.90 27.02 11.30
C TYR A 8 19.01 26.07 10.46
N LEU A 9 18.12 25.32 11.10
CA LEU A 9 17.16 24.44 10.39
C LEU A 9 16.18 25.24 9.52
N THR A 10 15.72 26.41 9.97
CA THR A 10 14.79 27.24 9.17
C THR A 10 15.46 27.94 7.99
N ASN A 11 16.77 28.19 8.08
CA ASN A 11 17.55 28.79 6.98
C ASN A 11 18.10 27.75 6.00
N LEU A 12 17.93 26.45 6.28
CA LEU A 12 18.37 25.40 5.38
C LEU A 12 17.50 25.42 4.10
N PRO A 13 18.11 25.40 2.89
CA PRO A 13 17.38 25.23 1.65
C PRO A 13 16.44 24.02 1.74
N ARG A 14 15.18 24.20 1.33
CA ARG A 14 14.12 23.17 1.44
C ARG A 14 14.53 21.80 0.87
N TRP A 15 15.39 21.80 -0.15
CA TRP A 15 15.96 20.60 -0.75
C TRP A 15 16.79 19.74 0.21
N HIS A 16 17.51 20.33 1.16
CA HIS A 16 18.27 19.56 2.15
C HIS A 16 17.37 18.84 3.13
N LEU A 17 16.25 19.46 3.53
CA LEU A 17 15.25 18.79 4.38
C LEU A 17 14.65 17.58 3.66
N VAL A 18 14.29 17.74 2.38
CA VAL A 18 13.81 16.64 1.55
C VAL A 18 14.86 15.53 1.44
N ALA A 19 16.13 15.88 1.21
CA ALA A 19 17.21 14.91 1.13
C ALA A 19 17.41 14.14 2.46
N ILE A 20 17.38 14.81 3.61
CA ILE A 20 17.49 14.18 4.93
C ILE A 20 16.33 13.21 5.16
N VAL A 21 15.10 13.60 4.81
CA VAL A 21 13.92 12.73 4.93
C VAL A 21 14.04 11.53 4.00
N LEU A 22 14.48 11.72 2.75
CA LEU A 22 14.68 10.63 1.78
C LEU A 22 15.75 9.64 2.24
N VAL A 23 16.88 10.14 2.75
CA VAL A 23 17.95 9.29 3.27
C VAL A 23 17.48 8.53 4.51
N GLY A 24 16.80 9.21 5.44
CA GLY A 24 16.21 8.57 6.61
C GLY A 24 15.19 7.49 6.24
N TYR A 25 14.35 7.76 5.23
CA TYR A 25 13.39 6.81 4.70
C TYR A 25 14.08 5.61 4.05
N LEU A 26 15.13 5.83 3.26
CA LEU A 26 15.89 4.76 2.61
C LEU A 26 16.56 3.85 3.65
N ILE A 27 17.14 4.43 4.70
CA ILE A 27 17.73 3.69 5.81
C ILE A 27 16.65 2.86 6.53
N TYR A 28 15.51 3.47 6.86
CA TYR A 28 14.37 2.77 7.44
C TYR A 28 13.88 1.61 6.56
N TYR A 29 13.72 1.86 5.26
CA TYR A 29 13.26 0.87 4.30
C TYR A 29 14.20 -0.34 4.25
N LEU A 30 15.50 -0.11 4.11
CA LEU A 30 16.48 -1.20 4.02
C LEU A 30 16.62 -2.01 5.32
N MET A 31 16.49 -1.37 6.48
CA MET A 31 16.67 -2.05 7.77
C MET A 31 15.39 -2.73 8.27
N GLU A 32 14.25 -2.04 8.18
CA GLU A 32 13.03 -2.44 8.87
C GLU A 32 11.99 -3.07 7.93
N VAL A 33 11.97 -2.67 6.66
CA VAL A 33 10.95 -3.09 5.69
C VAL A 33 11.39 -4.33 4.92
N VAL A 34 12.64 -4.34 4.46
CA VAL A 34 13.21 -5.44 3.67
C VAL A 34 13.62 -6.60 4.59
N LYS A 35 12.63 -7.33 5.08
CA LYS A 35 12.79 -8.50 5.97
C LYS A 35 12.63 -9.81 5.21
N ARG A 36 13.21 -10.88 5.77
CA ARG A 36 12.97 -12.25 5.28
C ARG A 36 11.59 -12.71 5.74
N PRO A 37 10.80 -13.37 4.88
CA PRO A 37 9.49 -13.85 5.26
C PRO A 37 9.60 -14.93 6.34
N ILE A 38 8.68 -14.89 7.31
CA ILE A 38 8.63 -15.86 8.40
C ILE A 38 7.79 -17.05 7.94
N LEU A 39 8.40 -18.24 7.88
CA LEU A 39 7.68 -19.47 7.57
C LEU A 39 7.00 -20.02 8.83
N ALA A 40 5.73 -19.66 9.02
CA ALA A 40 4.87 -20.13 10.12
C ALA A 40 4.36 -21.55 9.86
N VAL A 41 5.23 -22.54 10.01
CA VAL A 41 4.91 -23.98 9.86
C VAL A 41 5.60 -24.78 10.97
N SER A 42 4.91 -25.81 11.46
CA SER A 42 5.45 -26.78 12.43
C SER A 42 6.77 -27.38 11.93
N ASN A 43 7.68 -27.67 12.86
CA ASN A 43 8.96 -28.29 12.52
C ASN A 43 8.74 -29.74 12.08
N GLY A 44 8.73 -29.99 10.77
CA GLY A 44 8.45 -31.31 10.21
C GLY A 44 8.90 -31.49 8.75
N PRO A 45 8.57 -32.64 8.12
CA PRO A 45 8.95 -32.94 6.74
C PRO A 45 8.40 -31.91 5.74
N PHE A 46 7.22 -31.36 6.01
CA PHE A 46 6.60 -30.33 5.19
C PHE A 46 7.43 -29.04 5.12
N LYS A 47 8.01 -28.60 6.25
CA LYS A 47 8.90 -27.42 6.29
C LYS A 47 10.14 -27.61 5.41
N LYS A 48 10.72 -28.81 5.44
CA LYS A 48 11.89 -29.17 4.62
C LYS A 48 11.53 -29.21 3.13
N TYR A 49 10.36 -29.77 2.81
CA TYR A 49 9.83 -29.80 1.45
C TYR A 49 9.65 -28.38 0.88
N LEU A 50 9.00 -27.47 1.62
CA LEU A 50 8.79 -26.09 1.20
C LEU A 50 10.12 -25.36 0.96
N ARG A 51 11.10 -25.50 1.86
CA ARG A 51 12.43 -24.89 1.65
C ARG A 51 13.16 -25.47 0.44
N LYS A 52 13.03 -26.77 0.19
CA LYS A 52 13.69 -27.44 -0.95
C LYS A 52 13.09 -27.04 -2.30
N HIS A 53 11.77 -26.82 -2.36
CA HIS A 53 11.09 -26.58 -3.64
C HIS A 53 10.73 -25.11 -3.88
N ILE A 54 10.77 -24.26 -2.85
CA ILE A 54 10.41 -22.85 -2.95
C ILE A 54 11.58 -21.99 -2.43
N PRO A 55 12.62 -21.77 -3.25
CA PRO A 55 13.80 -20.98 -2.84
C PRO A 55 13.46 -19.53 -2.53
N THR A 56 12.34 -19.00 -3.07
CA THR A 56 11.85 -17.65 -2.80
C THR A 56 11.57 -17.40 -1.32
N LEU A 57 11.26 -18.44 -0.54
CA LEU A 57 11.03 -18.33 0.91
C LEU A 57 12.31 -17.95 1.69
N GLU A 58 13.49 -18.14 1.09
CA GLU A 58 14.76 -17.79 1.74
C GLU A 58 15.27 -16.40 1.36
N ASN A 59 14.72 -15.83 0.28
CA ASN A 59 15.06 -14.51 -0.22
C ASN A 59 14.37 -13.41 0.59
N LYS A 60 15.01 -12.24 0.67
CA LYS A 60 14.38 -11.05 1.27
C LYS A 60 13.22 -10.60 0.39
N PHE A 61 12.09 -10.29 1.02
CA PHE A 61 10.97 -9.68 0.34
C PHE A 61 11.19 -8.17 0.24
N TRP A 62 10.92 -7.59 -0.93
CA TRP A 62 11.07 -6.17 -1.21
C TRP A 62 9.69 -5.56 -1.48
N PRO A 63 8.97 -5.09 -0.45
CA PRO A 63 7.70 -4.40 -0.62
C PRO A 63 7.87 -3.16 -1.50
N THR A 64 6.89 -2.82 -2.34
CA THR A 64 6.93 -1.54 -3.05
C THR A 64 6.97 -0.37 -2.06
N PHE A 65 7.63 0.73 -2.42
CA PHE A 65 7.92 1.82 -1.49
C PHE A 65 6.67 2.50 -0.90
N TRP A 66 5.50 2.34 -1.51
CA TRP A 66 4.23 2.86 -0.99
C TRP A 66 3.41 1.81 -0.21
N CYS A 67 3.74 0.52 -0.32
CA CYS A 67 3.01 -0.58 0.32
C CYS A 67 3.63 -1.05 1.63
N VAL A 68 4.46 -0.24 2.27
CA VAL A 68 5.19 -0.63 3.47
C VAL A 68 4.28 -0.73 4.70
N GLU A 69 3.36 0.22 4.87
CA GLU A 69 2.43 0.27 6.00
C GLU A 69 0.98 0.33 5.49
N SER A 70 0.08 -0.42 6.12
CA SER A 70 -1.36 -0.40 5.79
C SER A 70 -1.98 1.00 5.91
N ARG A 71 -1.49 1.84 6.84
CA ARG A 71 -1.97 3.22 6.99
C ARG A 71 -1.53 4.10 5.84
N ALA A 72 -0.26 4.01 5.43
CA ALA A 72 0.26 4.71 4.26
C ALA A 72 -0.52 4.32 2.99
N GLN A 73 -0.82 3.03 2.80
CA GLN A 73 -1.66 2.56 1.70
C GLN A 73 -3.06 3.19 1.73
N THR A 74 -3.68 3.27 2.90
CA THR A 74 -5.03 3.86 3.07
C THR A 74 -5.03 5.35 2.72
N VAL A 75 -4.05 6.10 3.24
CA VAL A 75 -3.90 7.53 2.95
C VAL A 75 -3.63 7.75 1.46
N PHE A 76 -2.71 7.00 0.87
CA PHE A 76 -2.37 7.11 -0.54
C PHE A 76 -3.55 6.76 -1.44
N ALA A 77 -4.28 5.68 -1.13
CA ALA A 77 -5.50 5.32 -1.85
C ALA A 77 -6.58 6.41 -1.74
N SER A 78 -6.74 7.03 -0.56
CA SER A 78 -7.66 8.15 -0.37
C SER A 78 -7.26 9.36 -1.22
N ILE A 79 -5.98 9.71 -1.27
CA ILE A 79 -5.46 10.84 -2.06
C ILE A 79 -5.66 10.57 -3.56
N ILE A 80 -5.34 9.36 -4.03
CA ILE A 80 -5.57 8.96 -5.43
C ILE A 80 -7.05 9.04 -5.76
N ARG A 81 -7.91 8.47 -4.91
CA ARG A 81 -9.35 8.44 -5.15
C ARG A 81 -9.96 9.84 -5.16
N SER A 82 -9.47 10.77 -4.34
CA SER A 82 -10.00 12.13 -4.28
C SER A 82 -9.47 13.05 -5.37
N ASN A 83 -8.21 12.89 -5.81
CA ASN A 83 -7.57 13.85 -6.72
C ASN A 83 -7.39 13.34 -8.15
N ILE A 84 -7.25 12.02 -8.33
CA ILE A 84 -6.83 11.42 -9.61
C ILE A 84 -7.96 10.60 -10.23
N MET A 85 -8.76 9.92 -9.41
CA MET A 85 -9.84 9.11 -9.91
C MET A 85 -11.00 10.01 -10.37
N PRO A 86 -11.46 9.89 -11.63
CA PRO A 86 -12.65 10.60 -12.08
C PRO A 86 -13.84 10.18 -11.23
N LEU A 87 -14.79 11.09 -11.01
CA LEU A 87 -16.04 10.75 -10.36
C LEU A 87 -16.80 9.79 -11.27
N VAL A 88 -16.83 8.51 -10.87
CA VAL A 88 -17.60 7.49 -11.59
C VAL A 88 -18.98 7.41 -10.94
N GLU A 89 -20.00 7.85 -11.66
CA GLU A 89 -21.38 7.75 -11.23
C GLU A 89 -21.90 6.33 -11.52
N TYR A 90 -22.22 5.60 -10.44
CA TYR A 90 -22.89 4.31 -10.54
C TYR A 90 -24.37 4.47 -10.21
N ARG A 91 -25.24 3.90 -11.03
CA ARG A 91 -26.66 3.79 -10.73
C ARG A 91 -26.89 2.55 -9.86
N ARG A 92 -27.33 2.77 -8.63
CA ARG A 92 -27.66 1.68 -7.70
C ARG A 92 -29.08 1.15 -7.93
N GLU A 93 -29.20 -0.16 -8.04
CA GLU A 93 -30.46 -0.90 -8.06
C GLU A 93 -30.47 -1.92 -6.93
N VAL A 94 -31.49 -1.91 -6.08
CA VAL A 94 -31.62 -2.85 -4.96
C VAL A 94 -32.71 -3.86 -5.29
N LEU A 95 -32.35 -5.14 -5.27
CA LEU A 95 -33.21 -6.27 -5.57
C LEU A 95 -33.50 -7.05 -4.29
N THR A 96 -34.77 -7.23 -3.97
CA THR A 96 -35.22 -8.08 -2.86
C THR A 96 -35.38 -9.52 -3.34
N LEU A 97 -34.68 -10.45 -2.71
CA LEU A 97 -34.74 -11.88 -2.99
C LEU A 97 -35.97 -12.49 -2.31
N LYS A 98 -36.35 -13.69 -2.76
CA LYS A 98 -37.53 -14.42 -2.26
C LYS A 98 -37.41 -14.83 -0.79
N ASP A 99 -36.20 -14.91 -0.27
CA ASP A 99 -35.88 -15.19 1.13
C ASP A 99 -35.87 -13.92 2.01
N GLY A 100 -36.15 -12.75 1.44
CA GLY A 100 -36.11 -11.47 2.14
C GLY A 100 -34.71 -10.84 2.21
N GLY A 101 -33.69 -11.45 1.59
CA GLY A 101 -32.39 -10.82 1.43
C GLY A 101 -32.44 -9.65 0.44
N GLU A 102 -31.57 -8.67 0.59
CA GLU A 102 -31.43 -7.55 -0.35
C GLU A 102 -30.05 -7.60 -1.02
N VAL A 103 -30.03 -7.42 -2.35
CA VAL A 103 -28.81 -7.34 -3.15
C VAL A 103 -28.78 -6.00 -3.87
N ALA A 104 -27.72 -5.23 -3.65
CA ALA A 104 -27.48 -3.98 -4.38
C ALA A 104 -26.56 -4.23 -5.58
N LEU A 105 -27.03 -3.86 -6.77
CA LEU A 105 -26.27 -3.81 -8.02
C LEU A 105 -25.92 -2.36 -8.32
N ASP A 106 -24.65 -2.09 -8.60
CA ASP A 106 -24.17 -0.76 -8.98
C ASP A 106 -23.79 -0.80 -10.47
N TRP A 107 -24.61 -0.18 -11.32
CA TRP A 107 -24.43 -0.15 -12.77
C TRP A 107 -23.57 1.04 -13.20
N LEU A 108 -22.57 0.80 -14.04
CA LEU A 108 -21.81 1.85 -14.71
C LEU A 108 -22.42 2.12 -16.08
N GLU A 109 -23.27 3.15 -16.18
CA GLU A 109 -23.96 3.48 -17.45
C GLU A 109 -23.08 4.36 -18.37
N THR A 110 -22.19 5.16 -17.77
CA THR A 110 -21.36 6.12 -18.51
C THR A 110 -20.08 5.45 -19.03
N GLY A 111 -19.84 5.54 -20.35
CA GLY A 111 -18.61 5.04 -20.99
C GLY A 111 -18.66 3.58 -21.44
N CYS A 112 -19.83 2.94 -21.40
CA CYS A 112 -20.09 1.68 -22.08
C CYS A 112 -20.57 1.99 -23.51
N ASP A 113 -19.63 2.12 -24.46
CA ASP A 113 -19.99 2.12 -25.88
C ASP A 113 -20.53 0.74 -26.26
N PRO A 114 -21.72 0.64 -26.88
CA PRO A 114 -22.27 -0.64 -27.35
C PRO A 114 -21.61 -1.14 -28.65
N GLU A 115 -20.72 -0.36 -29.27
CA GLU A 115 -20.07 -0.69 -30.55
C GLU A 115 -18.54 -0.46 -30.53
N SER A 116 -17.82 -1.28 -29.76
CA SER A 116 -16.39 -1.55 -29.99
C SER A 116 -16.16 -3.04 -30.24
#